data_AF-A0A4Z2JFF9-F1
#
_entry.id   AF-A0A4Z2JFF9-F1
#
_cell.length_a   1.000
_cell.length_b   1.000
_cell.length_c   1.000
_cell.angle_alpha   90.00
_cell.angle_beta   90.00
_cell.angle_gamma   90.00
#
_symmetry.space_group_name_H-M   'P 1'
#
loop_
_entity.id
_entity.type
_entity.pdbx_description
1 polymer ?
#
loop_
_entity_poly.entity_id
_entity_poly.type
_entity_poly.pdbx_seq_one_letter_code
_entity_poly.pdbx_strand_id
1 'polypeptide(L)'
;MEVDPVLGQRVLCDPLGATALFQSYFGKCVFVETDKQLVELIHVKALDVLSAHQQSPLRYQSVTLFLRDELCNSMRIGRLYRVLGIPAHVQQWTGLTWSVEANSVQPWEPEYPHGVSAGFQALLKATAGFRWRFSAIVAHCFALDVAPPGLYNTVKLSLLLSLVQNRADAKDTFHNLDLLAVTTDTLVLDRLMTYGLSLACHGVRHQASGEMFASLSRDEHGAGTANIHAGSALLATGGICMLGDLGCYKKERLDAIQSGRAPK
;
A
#
# COMPACT_ATOMS: atom_id res chain seq x y z
N MET A 1 -4.75 -8.93 -20.37
CA MET A 1 -6.22 -8.85 -20.37
C MET A 1 -6.68 -10.20 -19.91
N GLU A 2 -6.80 -10.37 -18.59
CA GLU A 2 -7.38 -11.55 -17.98
C GLU A 2 -7.90 -11.04 -16.63
N VAL A 3 -9.22 -10.90 -16.53
CA VAL A 3 -9.90 -10.82 -15.24
C VAL A 3 -9.46 -12.07 -14.48
N ASP A 4 -9.24 -11.98 -13.16
CA ASP A 4 -8.99 -13.17 -12.33
C ASP A 4 -9.95 -14.27 -12.79
N PRO A 5 -9.45 -15.41 -13.32
CA PRO A 5 -10.29 -16.40 -13.97
C PRO A 5 -11.35 -16.94 -13.01
N VAL A 6 -11.12 -16.85 -11.69
CA VAL A 6 -12.10 -17.20 -10.66
C VAL A 6 -13.23 -16.16 -10.56
N LEU A 7 -12.93 -14.88 -10.77
CA LEU A 7 -13.90 -13.78 -10.70
C LEU A 7 -14.76 -13.71 -11.97
N GLY A 8 -14.14 -13.84 -13.14
CA GLY A 8 -14.85 -13.87 -14.42
C GLY A 8 -15.81 -15.06 -14.51
N GLN A 9 -15.38 -16.23 -14.02
CA GLN A 9 -16.17 -17.46 -14.10
C GLN A 9 -17.31 -17.51 -13.05
N ARG A 10 -17.13 -16.93 -11.86
CA ARG A 10 -18.19 -16.84 -10.83
C ARG A 10 -19.31 -15.87 -11.20
N VAL A 11 -18.99 -14.74 -11.81
CA VAL A 11 -20.00 -13.74 -12.24
C VAL A 11 -20.85 -14.25 -13.42
N LEU A 12 -20.27 -15.07 -14.31
CA LEU A 12 -20.96 -15.61 -15.48
C LEU A 12 -21.83 -16.84 -15.18
N CYS A 13 -21.47 -17.67 -14.18
CA CYS A 13 -22.14 -18.95 -13.94
C CYS A 13 -23.11 -18.96 -12.75
N ASP A 14 -23.00 -18.02 -11.80
CA ASP A 14 -23.89 -17.95 -10.63
C ASP A 14 -24.05 -16.50 -10.11
N PRO A 15 -24.95 -15.69 -10.68
CA PRO A 15 -25.13 -14.30 -10.29
C PRO A 15 -25.69 -14.12 -8.85
N LEU A 16 -26.34 -15.13 -8.26
CA LEU A 16 -26.81 -15.10 -6.87
C LEU A 16 -25.71 -15.50 -5.88
N GLY A 17 -24.85 -16.47 -6.25
CA GLY A 17 -23.58 -16.76 -5.55
C GLY A 17 -22.47 -15.73 -5.82
N ALA A 18 -22.65 -14.85 -6.81
CA ALA A 18 -21.83 -13.66 -7.07
C ALA A 18 -22.20 -12.47 -6.16
N THR A 19 -22.83 -12.72 -5.02
CA THR A 19 -22.60 -11.91 -3.80
C THR A 19 -21.14 -12.12 -3.36
N ALA A 20 -20.22 -11.70 -4.22
CA ALA A 20 -18.80 -11.91 -4.02
C ALA A 20 -18.35 -11.02 -2.86
N LEU A 21 -17.88 -11.70 -1.83
CA LEU A 21 -17.10 -11.12 -0.77
C LEU A 21 -15.84 -10.51 -1.36
N PHE A 22 -15.92 -9.22 -1.68
CA PHE A 22 -14.82 -8.44 -2.22
C PHE A 22 -13.87 -8.11 -1.07
N GLN A 23 -12.92 -9.03 -0.84
CA GLN A 23 -11.88 -8.85 0.15
C GLN A 23 -10.74 -8.02 -0.43
N SER A 24 -10.61 -6.84 0.16
CA SER A 24 -9.36 -6.09 0.27
C SER A 24 -8.98 -5.33 -0.98
N TYR A 25 -9.38 -4.05 -0.97
CA TYR A 25 -9.11 -3.13 -2.04
C TYR A 25 -8.40 -1.86 -1.60
N PHE A 26 -7.47 -1.42 -2.44
CA PHE A 26 -6.75 -0.17 -2.35
C PHE A 26 -7.37 0.85 -3.30
N GLY A 27 -7.92 1.93 -2.74
CA GLY A 27 -8.81 2.83 -3.46
C GLY A 27 -8.13 4.08 -4.03
N LYS A 28 -8.25 4.31 -5.34
CA LYS A 28 -8.21 5.63 -5.98
C LYS A 28 -9.65 6.19 -5.97
N CYS A 29 -9.86 7.42 -5.51
CA CYS A 29 -11.22 7.98 -5.35
C CYS A 29 -11.53 9.02 -6.44
N VAL A 30 -12.72 8.94 -7.02
CA VAL A 30 -13.32 9.90 -7.95
C VAL A 30 -14.60 10.44 -7.33
N PHE A 31 -14.65 11.74 -7.06
CA PHE A 31 -15.83 12.38 -6.49
C PHE A 31 -16.80 12.79 -7.61
N VAL A 32 -18.07 12.37 -7.51
CA VAL A 32 -19.12 12.76 -8.46
C VAL A 32 -20.36 13.17 -7.70
N GLU A 33 -20.43 14.46 -7.36
CA GLU A 33 -21.62 15.11 -6.79
C GLU A 33 -22.01 14.62 -5.37
N THR A 34 -22.74 15.45 -4.60
CA THR A 34 -22.85 15.32 -3.13
C THR A 34 -23.42 14.00 -2.60
N ASP A 35 -24.10 13.21 -3.44
CA ASP A 35 -24.76 11.96 -3.05
C ASP A 35 -24.22 10.72 -3.78
N LYS A 36 -23.17 10.87 -4.60
CA LYS A 36 -22.54 9.75 -5.32
C LYS A 36 -21.02 9.85 -5.28
N GLN A 37 -20.36 8.72 -5.15
CA GLN A 37 -18.90 8.68 -5.19
C GLN A 37 -18.44 7.43 -5.94
N LEU A 38 -17.50 7.61 -6.85
CA LEU A 38 -16.86 6.54 -7.59
C LEU A 38 -15.51 6.23 -6.96
N VAL A 39 -15.18 4.97 -6.75
CA VAL A 39 -13.89 4.56 -6.18
C VAL A 39 -13.32 3.45 -7.03
N GLU A 40 -12.13 3.64 -7.58
CA GLU A 40 -11.36 2.59 -8.24
C GLU A 40 -10.61 1.77 -7.20
N LEU A 41 -10.85 0.48 -7.19
CA LEU A 41 -10.38 -0.45 -6.19
C LEU A 41 -9.42 -1.47 -6.81
N ILE A 42 -8.23 -1.65 -6.22
CA ILE A 42 -7.24 -2.64 -6.67
C ILE A 42 -7.11 -3.74 -5.62
N HIS A 43 -7.11 -5.00 -6.04
CA HIS A 43 -6.99 -6.17 -5.14
C HIS A 43 -5.71 -6.12 -4.29
N VAL A 44 -5.78 -6.56 -3.03
CA VAL A 44 -4.67 -6.49 -2.05
C VAL A 44 -3.35 -7.12 -2.51
N LYS A 45 -3.40 -8.22 -3.28
CA LYS A 45 -2.18 -8.84 -3.85
C LYS A 45 -1.43 -7.93 -4.82
N ALA A 46 -2.05 -6.87 -5.34
CA ALA A 46 -1.35 -5.86 -6.10
C ALA A 46 -0.36 -5.07 -5.24
N LEU A 47 -0.58 -5.00 -3.92
CA LEU A 47 0.35 -4.38 -2.99
C LEU A 47 1.71 -5.11 -2.99
N ASP A 48 1.74 -6.42 -3.25
CA ASP A 48 2.99 -7.19 -3.37
C ASP A 48 3.85 -6.72 -4.56
N VAL A 49 3.19 -6.25 -5.63
CA VAL A 49 3.86 -5.65 -6.78
C VAL A 49 4.35 -4.24 -6.42
N LEU A 50 3.54 -3.47 -5.69
CA LEU A 50 3.91 -2.14 -5.22
C LEU A 50 5.05 -2.17 -4.21
N SER A 51 5.16 -3.21 -3.38
CA SER A 51 6.26 -3.39 -2.42
C SER A 51 7.53 -3.98 -3.06
N ALA A 52 7.51 -4.25 -4.37
CA ALA A 52 8.61 -4.84 -5.15
C ALA A 52 9.13 -6.17 -4.60
N HIS A 53 8.32 -6.88 -3.81
CA HIS A 53 8.68 -8.17 -3.21
C HIS A 53 8.77 -9.29 -4.26
N GLN A 54 7.99 -9.19 -5.35
CA GLN A 54 7.97 -10.15 -6.46
C GLN A 54 7.70 -9.45 -7.81
N GLN A 55 8.54 -9.66 -8.81
CA GLN A 55 8.23 -9.30 -10.20
C GLN A 55 7.23 -10.34 -10.75
N SER A 56 5.95 -10.17 -10.43
CA SER A 56 4.91 -11.02 -11.02
C SER A 56 4.61 -10.55 -12.45
N PRO A 57 4.43 -11.45 -13.44
CA PRO A 57 3.95 -11.08 -14.77
C PRO A 57 2.47 -10.63 -14.76
N LEU A 58 1.79 -10.74 -13.61
CA LEU A 58 0.38 -10.43 -13.46
C LEU A 58 0.18 -8.92 -13.48
N ARG A 59 -0.74 -8.47 -14.34
CA ARG A 59 -1.25 -7.10 -14.32
C ARG A 59 -2.51 -7.07 -13.49
N TYR A 60 -2.52 -6.26 -12.46
CA TYR A 60 -3.71 -6.02 -11.66
C TYR A 60 -4.58 -4.97 -12.32
N GLN A 61 -5.87 -5.27 -12.41
CA GLN A 61 -6.89 -4.34 -12.91
C GLN A 61 -7.64 -3.74 -11.73
N SER A 62 -8.00 -2.46 -11.84
CA SER A 62 -8.89 -1.81 -10.89
C SER A 62 -10.36 -2.14 -11.21
N VAL A 63 -11.19 -2.14 -10.17
CA VAL A 63 -12.64 -2.30 -10.26
C VAL A 63 -13.30 -1.00 -9.81
N THR A 64 -14.27 -0.50 -10.56
CA THR A 64 -14.99 0.71 -10.19
C THR A 64 -16.14 0.39 -9.24
N LEU A 65 -16.12 1.01 -8.06
CA LEU A 65 -17.14 0.93 -7.03
C LEU A 65 -17.98 2.21 -7.00
N PHE A 66 -19.29 2.08 -6.96
CA PHE A 66 -20.25 3.16 -6.76
C PHE A 66 -20.71 3.16 -5.30
N LEU A 67 -20.46 4.27 -4.61
CA LEU A 67 -20.99 4.57 -3.28
C LEU A 67 -22.15 5.56 -3.42
N ARG A 68 -23.22 5.36 -2.64
CA ARG A 68 -24.40 6.22 -2.59
C ARG A 68 -24.79 6.53 -1.16
N ASP A 69 -25.55 7.60 -0.98
CA ASP A 69 -26.22 7.97 0.27
C ASP A 69 -25.23 8.00 1.45
N GLU A 70 -25.49 7.21 2.50
CA GLU A 70 -24.67 7.18 3.71
C GLU A 70 -23.27 6.57 3.51
N LEU A 71 -23.02 5.88 2.40
CA LEU A 71 -21.71 5.31 2.09
C LEU A 71 -20.77 6.34 1.45
N CYS A 72 -21.27 7.49 1.00
CA CYS A 72 -20.42 8.56 0.49
C CYS A 72 -19.42 9.02 1.56
N ASN A 73 -18.17 9.20 1.17
CA ASN A 73 -17.05 9.57 2.05
C ASN A 73 -16.66 8.51 3.10
N SER A 74 -17.24 7.30 3.07
CA SER A 74 -16.87 6.20 3.99
C SER A 74 -15.46 5.65 3.73
N MET A 75 -14.93 5.87 2.52
CA MET A 75 -13.62 5.37 2.08
C MET A 75 -12.56 6.46 2.02
N ARG A 76 -11.34 6.09 2.41
CA ARG A 76 -10.14 6.93 2.32
C ARG A 76 -9.10 6.22 1.46
N ILE A 77 -8.40 7.00 0.64
CA ILE A 77 -7.28 6.51 -0.17
C ILE A 77 -6.19 5.94 0.75
N GLY A 78 -5.52 4.87 0.30
CA GLY A 78 -4.41 4.25 1.03
C GLY A 78 -4.85 3.34 2.19
N ARG A 79 -6.15 3.08 2.33
CA ARG A 79 -6.72 2.17 3.34
C ARG A 79 -7.26 0.91 2.68
N LEU A 80 -7.39 -0.13 3.49
CA LEU A 80 -7.90 -1.43 3.09
C LEU A 80 -9.34 -1.60 3.54
N TYR A 81 -10.18 -2.10 2.63
CA TYR A 81 -11.61 -2.28 2.88
C TYR A 81 -12.10 -3.64 2.41
N ARG A 82 -13.07 -4.17 3.15
CA ARG A 82 -13.95 -5.24 2.74
C ARG A 82 -15.23 -4.61 2.21
N VAL A 83 -15.59 -4.96 0.99
CA VAL A 83 -16.76 -4.39 0.31
C VAL A 83 -17.77 -5.51 0.04
N LEU A 84 -19.04 -5.21 0.24
CA LEU A 84 -20.15 -6.02 -0.22
C LEU A 84 -20.93 -5.16 -1.20
N GLY A 85 -21.16 -5.68 -2.40
CA GLY A 85 -21.85 -4.93 -3.43
C GLY A 85 -22.42 -5.83 -4.51
N ILE A 86 -23.27 -5.24 -5.33
CA ILE A 86 -23.96 -5.91 -6.43
C ILE A 86 -23.23 -5.51 -7.72
N PRO A 87 -22.79 -6.46 -8.55
CA PRO A 87 -22.19 -6.13 -9.83
C PRO A 87 -23.24 -5.45 -10.71
N ALA A 88 -22.91 -4.26 -11.18
CA ALA A 88 -23.73 -3.47 -12.09
C ALA A 88 -23.05 -3.45 -13.47
N HIS A 89 -23.84 -3.79 -14.49
CA HIS A 89 -23.40 -3.76 -15.88
C HIS A 89 -23.65 -2.37 -16.44
N VAL A 90 -22.59 -1.61 -16.74
CA VAL A 90 -22.72 -0.31 -17.39
C VAL A 90 -22.40 -0.51 -18.87
N GLN A 91 -23.45 -0.51 -19.70
CA GLN A 91 -23.26 -0.56 -21.14
C GLN A 91 -22.85 0.82 -21.63
N GLN A 92 -21.55 1.00 -21.90
CA GLN A 92 -21.06 2.18 -22.61
C GLN A 92 -21.06 1.90 -24.12
N TRP A 93 -21.22 2.96 -24.91
CA TRP A 93 -21.33 2.87 -26.38
C TRP A 93 -20.11 2.22 -27.07
N THR A 94 -18.96 2.13 -26.40
CA THR A 94 -17.70 1.61 -26.96
C THR A 94 -17.21 0.31 -26.32
N GLY A 95 -17.96 -0.25 -25.36
CA GLY A 95 -17.59 -1.50 -24.70
C GLY A 95 -18.38 -1.78 -23.43
N LEU A 96 -18.26 -3.01 -22.95
CA LEU A 96 -18.84 -3.43 -21.68
C LEU A 96 -17.86 -3.12 -20.53
N THR A 97 -18.21 -2.14 -19.71
CA THR A 97 -17.54 -1.86 -18.44
C THR A 97 -18.39 -2.36 -17.26
N TRP A 98 -17.78 -3.16 -16.39
CA TRP A 98 -18.43 -3.66 -15.18
C TRP A 98 -18.07 -2.78 -13.99
N SER A 99 -19.06 -2.49 -13.16
CA SER A 99 -18.88 -1.81 -11.90
C SER A 99 -19.55 -2.57 -10.77
N VAL A 100 -19.32 -2.14 -9.54
CA VAL A 100 -19.97 -2.70 -8.36
C VAL A 100 -20.70 -1.57 -7.65
N GLU A 101 -21.96 -1.76 -7.30
CA GLU A 101 -22.69 -0.86 -6.41
C GLU A 101 -22.54 -1.35 -4.98
N ALA A 102 -21.93 -0.53 -4.11
CA ALA A 102 -21.66 -0.91 -2.73
C ALA A 102 -22.96 -0.91 -1.92
N ASN A 103 -23.20 -2.02 -1.21
CA ASN A 103 -24.22 -2.12 -0.18
C ASN A 103 -23.62 -1.92 1.23
N SER A 104 -22.37 -2.34 1.44
CA SER A 104 -21.66 -2.16 2.71
C SER A 104 -20.16 -2.05 2.47
N VAL A 105 -19.53 -1.15 3.23
CA VAL A 105 -18.08 -0.96 3.25
C VAL A 105 -17.59 -1.03 4.68
N GLN A 106 -16.58 -1.85 4.95
CA GLN A 106 -15.99 -2.01 6.27
C GLN A 106 -14.47 -1.90 6.18
N PRO A 107 -13.81 -1.14 7.08
CA PRO A 107 -12.36 -1.19 7.21
C PRO A 107 -11.91 -2.63 7.45
N TRP A 108 -10.82 -3.02 6.80
CA TRP A 108 -10.24 -4.35 6.96
C TRP A 108 -8.76 -4.22 7.29
N GLU A 109 -8.32 -4.92 8.32
CA GLU A 109 -6.91 -5.09 8.64
C GLU A 109 -6.53 -6.56 8.39
N PRO A 110 -5.37 -6.82 7.77
CA PRO A 110 -4.91 -8.20 7.57
C PRO A 110 -4.70 -8.88 8.94
N GLU A 111 -5.27 -10.07 9.10
CA GLU A 111 -4.97 -10.92 10.25
C GLU A 111 -3.56 -11.49 10.09
N TYR A 112 -2.61 -10.92 10.83
CA TYR A 112 -1.27 -11.48 10.92
C TYR A 112 -1.24 -12.55 12.01
N PRO A 113 -0.49 -13.65 11.83
CA PRO A 113 -0.31 -14.62 12.89
C PRO A 113 0.32 -13.93 14.12
N HIS A 114 -0.49 -13.67 15.13
CA HIS A 114 -0.09 -12.95 16.35
C HIS A 114 0.82 -13.78 17.28
N GLY A 115 1.20 -15.00 16.86
CA GLY A 115 2.06 -15.90 17.60
C GLY A 115 3.54 -15.61 17.37
N VAL A 116 4.17 -14.91 18.31
CA VAL A 116 5.64 -14.85 18.37
C VAL A 116 6.16 -16.26 18.68
N SER A 117 7.10 -16.75 17.87
CA SER A 117 7.66 -18.10 18.06
C SER A 117 8.28 -18.28 19.45
N ALA A 118 8.18 -19.48 20.01
CA ALA A 118 8.72 -19.79 21.33
C ALA A 118 10.23 -19.47 21.45
N GLY A 119 10.98 -19.68 20.36
CA GLY A 119 12.40 -19.33 20.30
C GLY A 119 12.65 -17.82 20.42
N PHE A 120 11.83 -16.99 19.79
CA PHE A 120 11.97 -15.53 19.87
C PHE A 120 11.57 -15.00 21.25
N GLN A 121 10.55 -15.59 21.88
CA GLN A 121 10.19 -15.29 23.27
C GLN A 121 11.31 -15.71 24.24
N ALA A 122 11.92 -16.88 24.04
CA ALA A 122 13.06 -17.33 24.84
C ALA A 122 14.26 -16.40 24.68
N LEU A 123 14.55 -15.95 23.45
CA LEU A 123 15.61 -14.97 23.17
C LEU A 123 15.37 -13.64 23.88
N LEU A 124 14.14 -13.12 23.85
CA LEU A 124 13.78 -11.90 24.57
C LEU A 124 14.00 -12.06 26.08
N LYS A 125 13.56 -13.17 26.67
CA LYS A 125 13.78 -13.48 28.10
C LYS A 125 15.27 -13.59 28.44
N ALA A 126 16.05 -14.28 27.61
CA ALA A 126 17.49 -14.46 27.82
C ALA A 126 18.29 -13.15 27.70
N THR A 127 17.77 -12.16 26.98
CA THR A 127 18.43 -10.87 26.72
C THR A 127 17.91 -9.72 27.58
N ALA A 128 16.90 -9.96 28.41
CA ALA A 128 16.23 -8.94 29.24
C ALA A 128 17.18 -8.18 30.19
N GLY A 129 18.31 -8.78 30.58
CA GLY A 129 19.28 -8.15 31.49
C GLY A 129 20.17 -7.07 30.87
N PHE A 130 20.16 -6.89 29.54
CA PHE A 130 21.04 -5.94 28.86
C PHE A 130 20.25 -5.06 27.89
N ARG A 131 20.37 -3.73 28.04
CA ARG A 131 19.78 -2.76 27.11
C ARG A 131 20.32 -3.02 25.71
N TRP A 132 19.43 -3.03 24.72
CA TRP A 132 19.72 -3.22 23.27
C TRP A 132 20.24 -4.59 22.83
N ARG A 133 20.56 -5.52 23.74
CA ARG A 133 21.11 -6.83 23.34
C ARG A 133 20.17 -7.62 22.45
N PHE A 134 18.88 -7.60 22.78
CA PHE A 134 17.84 -8.18 21.95
C PHE A 134 17.85 -7.58 20.55
N SER A 135 17.69 -6.26 20.44
CA SER A 135 17.63 -5.55 19.16
C SER A 135 18.90 -5.72 18.34
N ALA A 136 20.08 -5.77 18.98
CA ALA A 136 21.35 -6.03 18.31
C ALA A 136 21.41 -7.44 17.70
N ILE A 137 20.92 -8.46 18.41
CA ILE A 137 20.85 -9.83 17.88
C ILE A 137 19.83 -9.91 16.73
N VAL A 138 18.67 -9.28 16.89
CA VAL A 138 17.65 -9.26 15.82
C VAL A 138 18.18 -8.55 14.57
N ALA A 139 18.85 -7.40 14.73
CA ALA A 139 19.47 -6.69 13.62
C ALA A 139 20.60 -7.50 12.96
N HIS A 140 21.38 -8.24 13.75
CA HIS A 140 22.44 -9.11 13.24
C HIS A 140 21.90 -10.24 12.37
N CYS A 141 20.73 -10.78 12.72
CA CYS A 141 20.02 -11.83 12.00
C CYS A 141 19.01 -11.30 10.96
N PHE A 142 18.88 -10.00 10.80
CA PHE A 142 17.92 -9.43 9.84
C PHE A 142 18.44 -9.58 8.40
N ALA A 143 17.57 -10.03 7.50
CA ALA A 143 17.85 -10.18 6.07
C ALA A 143 19.14 -10.98 5.76
N LEU A 144 19.31 -12.13 6.41
CA LEU A 144 20.49 -13.00 6.21
C LEU A 144 20.68 -13.44 4.76
N ASP A 145 19.59 -13.58 4.01
CA ASP A 145 19.62 -13.95 2.59
C ASP A 145 20.10 -12.80 1.69
N VAL A 146 20.13 -11.56 2.20
CA VAL A 146 20.53 -10.37 1.44
C VAL A 146 21.96 -9.94 1.79
N ALA A 147 22.31 -9.93 3.07
CA ALA A 147 23.62 -9.50 3.53
C ALA A 147 24.12 -10.39 4.69
N PRO A 148 25.40 -10.81 4.68
CA PRO A 148 25.98 -11.62 5.74
C PRO A 148 25.75 -11.05 7.16
N PRO A 149 25.73 -11.93 8.18
CA PRO A 149 25.65 -11.48 9.57
C PRO A 149 26.79 -10.51 9.91
N GLY A 150 26.46 -9.43 10.63
CA GLY A 150 27.45 -8.46 11.09
C GLY A 150 27.66 -7.26 10.16
N LEU A 151 27.23 -7.33 8.90
CA LEU A 151 27.29 -6.20 7.96
C LEU A 151 26.01 -5.37 7.98
N TYR A 152 26.17 -4.06 7.79
CA TYR A 152 25.08 -3.07 7.74
C TYR A 152 24.17 -3.08 8.98
N ASN A 153 24.64 -3.56 10.14
CA ASN A 153 23.81 -3.71 11.35
C ASN A 153 23.11 -2.41 11.76
N THR A 154 23.74 -1.25 11.57
CA THR A 154 23.12 0.05 11.84
C THR A 154 21.90 0.29 10.96
N VAL A 155 22.01 0.03 9.64
CA VAL A 155 20.89 0.15 8.70
C VAL A 155 19.81 -0.89 9.01
N LYS A 156 20.21 -2.14 9.26
CA LYS A 156 19.29 -3.23 9.65
C LYS A 156 18.50 -2.88 10.92
N LEU A 157 19.16 -2.32 11.93
CA LEU A 157 18.52 -1.86 13.16
C LEU A 157 17.57 -0.69 12.91
N SER A 158 18.00 0.31 12.12
CA SER A 158 17.16 1.44 11.74
C SER A 158 15.89 1.01 11.00
N LEU A 159 16.01 0.05 10.06
CA LEU A 159 14.87 -0.54 9.36
C LEU A 159 13.90 -1.24 10.31
N LEU A 160 14.42 -2.04 11.25
CA LEU A 160 13.60 -2.68 12.27
C LEU A 160 12.86 -1.67 13.15
N LEU A 161 13.52 -0.58 13.55
CA LEU A 161 12.88 0.50 14.31
C LEU A 161 11.76 1.19 13.51
N SER A 162 12.00 1.45 12.22
CA SER A 162 11.00 2.01 11.31
C SER A 162 9.77 1.09 11.17
N LEU A 163 9.98 -0.23 11.06
CA LEU A 163 8.90 -1.22 10.98
C LEU A 163 8.03 -1.28 12.26
N VAL A 164 8.65 -1.14 13.44
CA VAL A 164 7.93 -1.20 14.73
C VAL A 164 7.09 0.06 14.98
N GLN A 165 7.54 1.23 14.51
CA GLN A 165 6.86 2.51 14.76
C GLN A 165 5.58 2.72 13.94
N ASN A 166 5.25 1.82 13.01
CA ASN A 166 4.20 2.03 12.02
C ASN A 166 2.76 1.78 12.52
N ARG A 167 2.53 1.73 13.83
CA ARG A 167 1.17 1.61 14.39
C ARG A 167 0.60 3.00 14.68
N ALA A 168 -0.25 3.45 13.76
CA ALA A 168 -1.01 4.68 13.90
C ALA A 168 -2.19 4.48 14.86
N ASP A 169 -1.94 4.55 16.16
CA ASP A 169 -3.03 4.80 17.11
C ASP A 169 -3.53 6.24 16.94
N ALA A 170 -4.86 6.41 16.89
CA ALA A 170 -5.56 7.59 16.39
C ALA A 170 -5.38 8.90 17.18
N LYS A 171 -4.46 8.97 18.16
CA LYS A 171 -4.28 10.12 19.04
C LYS A 171 -2.84 10.61 19.22
N ASP A 172 -1.83 9.87 18.74
CA ASP A 172 -0.44 10.24 19.00
C ASP A 172 0.23 10.86 17.78
N THR A 173 1.02 11.90 18.05
CA THR A 173 1.94 12.54 17.12
C THR A 173 2.69 11.49 16.30
N PHE A 174 2.62 11.58 14.96
CA PHE A 174 3.33 10.69 14.05
C PHE A 174 4.84 10.68 14.35
N HIS A 175 5.29 9.69 15.11
CA HIS A 175 6.72 9.42 15.30
C HIS A 175 7.20 8.54 14.15
N ASN A 176 7.21 9.10 12.94
CA ASN A 176 7.77 8.42 11.78
C ASN A 176 9.30 8.53 11.83
N LEU A 177 9.99 7.42 11.58
CA LEU A 177 11.44 7.40 11.39
C LEU A 177 11.76 7.42 9.89
N ASP A 178 12.14 8.59 9.39
CA ASP A 178 12.67 8.75 8.04
C ASP A 178 14.12 8.29 7.98
N LEU A 179 14.42 7.42 7.00
CA LEU A 179 15.73 6.81 6.83
C LEU A 179 16.37 7.23 5.52
N LEU A 180 17.53 7.89 5.61
CA LEU A 180 18.41 8.16 4.48
C LEU A 180 19.72 7.41 4.69
N ALA A 181 20.10 6.57 3.72
CA ALA A 181 21.35 5.86 3.73
C ALA A 181 22.16 6.23 2.47
N VAL A 182 23.40 6.65 2.68
CA VAL A 182 24.34 7.02 1.63
C VAL A 182 25.47 5.99 1.61
N THR A 183 25.69 5.37 0.47
CA THR A 183 26.67 4.29 0.30
C THR A 183 27.17 4.28 -1.14
N THR A 184 28.37 3.72 -1.35
CA THR A 184 28.90 3.42 -2.68
C THR A 184 28.24 2.18 -3.28
N ASP A 185 27.89 1.19 -2.45
CA ASP A 185 27.17 -0.02 -2.86
C ASP A 185 25.66 0.17 -2.69
N THR A 186 25.02 0.73 -3.72
CA THR A 186 23.58 0.99 -3.73
C THR A 186 22.76 -0.27 -3.94
N LEU A 187 23.32 -1.34 -4.52
CA LEU A 187 22.59 -2.57 -4.84
C LEU A 187 22.25 -3.37 -3.59
N VAL A 188 23.22 -3.56 -2.69
CA VAL A 188 22.99 -4.29 -1.43
C VAL A 188 22.01 -3.52 -0.55
N LEU A 189 22.17 -2.19 -0.48
CA LEU A 189 21.26 -1.34 0.28
C LEU A 189 19.83 -1.39 -0.29
N ASP A 190 19.67 -1.28 -1.61
CA ASP A 190 18.35 -1.34 -2.25
C ASP A 190 17.63 -2.66 -1.98
N ARG A 191 18.36 -3.79 -2.06
CA ARG A 191 17.82 -5.12 -1.71
C ARG A 191 17.43 -5.21 -0.24
N LEU A 192 18.25 -4.65 0.67
CA LEU A 192 17.99 -4.66 2.10
C LEU A 192 16.75 -3.83 2.47
N MET A 193 16.64 -2.63 1.88
CA MET A 193 15.48 -1.74 2.06
C MET A 193 14.21 -2.36 1.47
N THR A 194 14.30 -3.01 0.30
CA THR A 194 13.18 -3.74 -0.32
C THR A 194 12.75 -4.94 0.54
N TYR A 195 13.70 -5.66 1.12
CA TYR A 195 13.40 -6.72 2.09
C TYR A 195 12.61 -6.16 3.28
N GLY A 196 13.08 -5.06 3.89
CA GLY A 196 12.37 -4.37 4.96
C GLY A 196 10.97 -3.91 4.54
N LEU A 197 10.84 -3.34 3.34
CA LEU A 197 9.56 -2.88 2.79
C LEU A 197 8.53 -4.01 2.70
N SER A 198 8.96 -5.22 2.32
CA SER A 198 8.06 -6.38 2.22
C SER A 198 7.51 -6.87 3.56
N LEU A 199 8.14 -6.50 4.68
CA LEU A 199 7.67 -6.80 6.02
C LEU A 199 6.69 -5.74 6.54
N ALA A 200 6.58 -4.59 5.88
CA ALA A 200 5.65 -3.53 6.27
C ALA A 200 4.23 -3.88 5.83
N CYS A 201 3.24 -3.64 6.71
CA CYS A 201 1.82 -3.84 6.38
C CYS A 201 1.36 -3.01 5.17
N HIS A 202 1.89 -1.80 5.04
CA HIS A 202 1.60 -0.87 3.94
C HIS A 202 2.91 -0.39 3.30
N GLY A 203 3.65 -1.30 2.70
CA GLY A 203 4.89 -0.99 1.98
C GLY A 203 4.65 -0.60 0.52
N VAL A 204 5.06 0.60 0.11
CA VAL A 204 5.00 1.05 -1.29
C VAL A 204 6.39 1.51 -1.74
N ARG A 205 6.86 0.98 -2.87
CA ARG A 205 8.06 1.45 -3.54
C ARG A 205 7.68 2.49 -4.58
N HIS A 206 8.17 3.71 -4.40
CA HIS A 206 7.95 4.78 -5.36
C HIS A 206 8.83 4.60 -6.60
N GLN A 207 8.23 4.68 -7.78
CA GLN A 207 8.94 4.72 -9.04
C GLN A 207 9.29 6.17 -9.39
N ALA A 208 10.53 6.44 -9.80
CA ALA A 208 11.01 7.80 -10.05
C ALA A 208 10.22 8.55 -11.14
N SER A 209 9.55 7.85 -12.06
CA SER A 209 8.67 8.44 -13.07
C SER A 209 7.24 8.71 -12.58
N GLY A 210 6.81 8.04 -11.51
CA GLY A 210 5.46 8.13 -10.96
C GLY A 210 5.20 9.42 -10.17
N GLU A 211 3.95 9.59 -9.76
CA GLU A 211 3.53 10.67 -8.87
C GLU A 211 3.67 10.24 -7.41
N MET A 212 4.35 11.07 -6.62
CA MET A 212 4.54 10.79 -5.19
C MET A 212 3.36 11.29 -4.35
N PHE A 213 2.88 12.49 -4.65
CA PHE A 213 1.76 13.13 -3.96
C PHE A 213 0.48 12.98 -4.76
N ALA A 214 -0.66 13.24 -4.13
CA ALA A 214 -1.93 13.23 -4.83
C ALA A 214 -1.97 14.33 -5.90
N SER A 215 -2.55 14.01 -7.05
CA SER A 215 -2.80 14.94 -8.14
C SER A 215 -4.28 14.98 -8.49
N LEU A 216 -4.71 16.10 -9.08
CA LEU A 216 -6.07 16.31 -9.53
C LEU A 216 -6.06 16.43 -11.05
N SER A 217 -6.84 15.60 -11.73
CA SER A 217 -7.08 15.73 -13.16
C SER A 217 -8.56 16.02 -13.42
N ARG A 218 -8.84 16.71 -14.52
CA ARG A 218 -10.22 16.92 -14.98
C ARG A 218 -10.69 15.64 -15.67
N ASP A 219 -11.97 15.32 -15.49
CA ASP A 219 -12.56 14.24 -16.27
C ASP A 219 -12.48 14.53 -17.77
N GLU A 220 -11.97 13.57 -18.54
CA GLU A 220 -11.81 13.65 -19.99
C GLU A 220 -13.16 13.86 -20.69
N HIS A 221 -14.26 13.45 -20.05
CA HIS A 221 -15.62 13.57 -20.58
C HIS A 221 -16.29 14.91 -20.26
N GLY A 222 -15.59 15.83 -19.57
CA GLY A 222 -16.07 17.19 -19.35
C GLY A 222 -17.31 17.31 -18.44
N ALA A 223 -17.62 16.27 -17.65
CA ALA A 223 -18.81 16.23 -16.79
C ALA A 223 -18.76 17.16 -15.56
N GLY A 224 -17.78 18.06 -15.47
CA GLY A 224 -17.57 18.93 -14.31
C GLY A 224 -17.04 18.21 -13.06
N THR A 225 -16.65 16.94 -13.20
CA THR A 225 -16.10 16.10 -12.14
C THR A 225 -14.57 16.14 -12.17
N ALA A 226 -13.96 15.83 -11.03
CA ALA A 226 -12.50 15.83 -10.89
C ALA A 226 -12.02 14.48 -10.36
N ASN A 227 -10.98 13.95 -10.99
CA ASN A 227 -10.35 12.70 -10.64
C ASN A 227 -9.18 12.97 -9.70
N ILE A 228 -9.17 12.29 -8.56
CA ILE A 228 -8.02 12.36 -7.63
C ILE A 228 -7.17 11.13 -7.87
N HIS A 229 -5.95 11.34 -8.37
CA HIS A 229 -4.97 10.27 -8.47
C HIS A 229 -4.16 10.22 -7.18
N ALA A 230 -4.09 9.02 -6.60
CA ALA A 230 -3.31 8.80 -5.41
C ALA A 230 -1.83 8.62 -5.76
N GLY A 231 -0.97 9.46 -5.21
CA GLY A 231 0.48 9.29 -5.31
C GLY A 231 1.00 8.24 -4.32
N SER A 232 2.21 7.72 -4.57
CA SER A 232 2.83 6.65 -3.76
C SER A 232 2.86 6.93 -2.25
N ALA A 233 3.04 8.19 -1.84
CA ALA A 233 3.07 8.56 -0.42
C ALA A 233 1.68 8.44 0.23
N LEU A 234 0.62 8.86 -0.47
CA LEU A 234 -0.76 8.73 0.04
C LEU A 234 -1.21 7.27 0.07
N LEU A 235 -0.73 6.48 -0.89
CA LEU A 235 -0.93 5.03 -0.92
C LEU A 235 -0.25 4.35 0.28
N ALA A 236 0.94 4.80 0.68
CA ALA A 236 1.67 4.30 1.84
C ALA A 236 1.19 4.89 3.19
N THR A 237 -0.04 5.36 3.31
CA THR A 237 -0.53 5.98 4.55
C THR A 237 -0.55 4.98 5.71
N GLY A 238 0.11 5.32 6.83
CA GLY A 238 0.29 4.37 7.95
C GLY A 238 1.22 3.22 7.56
N GLY A 239 2.18 3.53 6.70
CA GLY A 239 3.02 2.61 5.93
C GLY A 239 4.44 3.11 5.77
N ILE A 240 5.20 2.42 4.91
CA ILE A 240 6.54 2.84 4.49
C ILE A 240 6.49 3.16 3.00
N CYS A 241 6.89 4.38 2.64
CA CYS A 241 7.11 4.77 1.25
C CYS A 241 8.61 4.75 0.98
N MET A 242 9.09 3.73 0.27
CA MET A 242 10.50 3.63 -0.11
C MET A 242 10.77 4.47 -1.36
N LEU A 243 11.67 5.44 -1.22
CA LEU A 243 12.27 6.13 -2.35
C LEU A 243 13.53 5.37 -2.76
N GLY A 244 13.65 5.07 -4.06
CA GLY A 244 14.89 4.50 -4.61
C GLY A 244 16.03 5.52 -4.62
N ASP A 245 16.90 5.43 -5.62
CA ASP A 245 18.01 6.39 -5.75
C ASP A 245 17.51 7.83 -5.91
N LEU A 246 17.81 8.67 -4.91
CA LEU A 246 17.44 10.08 -4.90
C LEU A 246 18.21 10.89 -5.97
N GLY A 247 19.35 10.40 -6.46
CA GLY A 247 20.11 11.02 -7.54
C GLY A 247 19.35 11.08 -8.86
N CYS A 248 18.30 10.26 -9.05
CA CYS A 248 17.46 10.27 -10.23
C CYS A 248 16.39 11.38 -10.23
N TYR A 249 16.18 12.08 -9.11
CA TYR A 249 15.12 13.06 -8.98
C TYR A 249 15.61 14.46 -9.34
N LYS A 250 14.77 15.21 -10.05
CA LYS A 250 14.99 16.65 -10.28
C LYS A 250 14.87 17.40 -8.96
N LYS A 251 15.61 18.51 -8.83
CA LYS A 251 15.61 19.37 -7.64
C LYS A 251 14.20 19.76 -7.18
N GLU A 252 13.33 20.17 -8.11
CA GLU A 252 11.93 20.53 -7.81
C GLU A 252 11.16 19.42 -7.10
N ARG A 253 11.40 18.15 -7.45
CA ARG A 253 10.77 17.00 -6.78
C ARG A 253 11.34 16.79 -5.39
N LEU A 254 12.64 16.97 -5.21
CA LEU A 254 13.28 16.89 -3.89
C LEU A 254 12.79 18.01 -2.96
N ASP A 255 12.60 19.23 -3.48
CA ASP A 255 12.06 20.36 -2.73
C ASP A 255 10.58 20.12 -2.34
N ALA A 256 9.79 19.48 -3.21
CA ALA A 256 8.43 19.05 -2.90
C ALA A 256 8.39 18.01 -1.77
N ILE A 257 9.33 17.06 -1.75
CA ILE A 257 9.50 16.08 -0.67
C ILE A 257 9.82 16.78 0.65
N GLN A 258 10.79 17.71 0.65
CA GLN A 258 11.19 18.45 1.85
C GLN A 258 10.07 19.34 2.40
N SER A 259 9.27 19.95 1.53
CA SER A 259 8.18 20.83 1.94
C SER A 259 6.89 20.07 2.32
N GLY A 260 6.83 18.75 2.09
CA GLY A 260 5.64 17.93 2.32
C GLY A 260 4.44 18.33 1.46
N ARG A 261 4.67 19.01 0.33
CA ARG A 261 3.62 19.55 -0.55
C ARG A 261 3.78 19.03 -1.97
N ALA A 262 2.65 18.75 -2.62
CA ALA A 262 2.64 18.54 -4.06
C ALA A 262 3.18 19.79 -4.78
N PRO A 263 3.99 19.64 -5.86
CA PRO A 263 4.38 20.77 -6.68
C PRO A 263 3.12 21.47 -7.22
N LYS A 264 3.11 22.81 -7.16
CA LYS A 264 2.01 23.66 -7.62
C LYS A 264 1.84 23.62 -9.12
#